data_AF-A0AAE1YC65-F1
#
_entry.id   AF-A0AAE1YC65-F1
#
_cell.length_a   1.000
_cell.length_b   1.000
_cell.length_c   1.000
_cell.angle_alpha   90.00
_cell.angle_beta   90.00
_cell.angle_gamma   90.00
#
_symmetry.space_group_name_H-M   'P 1'
#
loop_
_entity.id
_entity.type
_entity.pdbx_description
1 polymer ?
#
loop_
_entity_poly.entity_id
_entity_poly.type
_entity_poly.pdbx_seq_one_letter_code
_entity_poly.pdbx_strand_id
1 'polypeptide(L)'
;MKTICGRHWQDVPCGLFFHPTANEYIVLFASSSSKKETKSYEYHMYLLGAKKWRPRVANFHQAPNNTSPEIANRCLYWSIRGTNILVFDMINEKFLNKPVPSERSCCKLRTLESTQDLSVKEGDLCFFSVHIEDTVMDIWVLENNANWVWSKRYSVSLNWGVEKKPVAVGGSVHRGLDFCFCDALHSQR
;
A
#
# COMPACT_ATOMS: atom_id res chain seq x y z
N MET A 1 -16.80 35.23 7.77
CA MET A 1 -16.29 33.99 7.16
C MET A 1 -16.12 34.22 5.67
N LYS A 2 -14.88 34.23 5.15
CA LYS A 2 -14.60 34.31 3.71
C LYS A 2 -13.85 33.04 3.32
N THR A 3 -14.56 32.13 2.65
CA THR A 3 -13.98 31.00 1.95
C THR A 3 -13.31 31.56 0.69
N ILE A 4 -11.98 31.51 0.62
CA ILE A 4 -11.21 31.99 -0.53
C ILE A 4 -10.42 30.82 -1.12
N CYS A 5 -10.53 30.71 -2.45
CA CYS A 5 -9.89 29.80 -3.41
C CYS A 5 -10.47 28.37 -3.42
N GLY A 6 -11.19 27.90 -4.44
CA GLY A 6 -11.20 28.32 -5.85
C GLY A 6 -10.09 27.62 -6.64
N ARG A 7 -10.28 26.33 -6.94
CA ARG A 7 -9.96 25.64 -8.20
C ARG A 7 -10.50 24.22 -8.09
N HIS A 8 -11.00 23.70 -9.20
CA HIS A 8 -11.60 22.37 -9.32
C HIS A 8 -10.51 21.29 -9.25
N TRP A 9 -9.91 21.11 -8.07
CA TRP A 9 -8.98 20.04 -7.75
C TRP A 9 -9.76 19.01 -6.92
N GLN A 10 -9.77 17.75 -7.34
CA GLN A 10 -10.15 16.67 -6.43
C GLN A 10 -8.92 16.39 -5.57
N ASP A 11 -8.74 17.21 -4.52
CA ASP A 11 -7.75 16.93 -3.49
C ASP A 11 -8.27 15.74 -2.67
N VAL A 12 -7.64 14.59 -2.82
CA VAL A 12 -8.03 13.36 -2.13
C VAL A 12 -7.11 13.19 -0.93
N PRO A 13 -7.65 13.11 0.31
CA PRO A 13 -6.84 12.77 1.46
C PRO A 13 -6.28 11.35 1.27
N CYS A 14 -4.96 11.22 1.34
CA CYS A 14 -4.27 9.95 1.12
C CYS A 14 -3.40 9.51 2.29
N GLY A 15 -3.28 10.31 3.34
CA GLY A 15 -2.59 9.91 4.58
C GLY A 15 -2.93 10.82 5.75
N LEU A 16 -2.81 10.28 6.97
CA LEU A 16 -2.94 11.02 8.23
C LEU A 16 -1.85 10.53 9.17
N PHE A 17 -1.09 11.45 9.74
CA PHE A 17 -0.02 11.11 10.66
C PHE A 17 0.27 12.20 11.68
N PHE A 18 1.02 11.84 12.72
CA PHE A 18 1.50 12.77 13.73
C PHE A 18 2.97 13.11 13.49
N HIS A 19 3.29 14.39 13.40
CA HIS A 19 4.66 14.87 13.26
C HIS A 19 5.23 15.23 14.63
N PRO A 20 6.17 14.45 15.20
CA PRO A 20 6.60 14.60 16.59
C PRO A 20 7.29 15.93 16.87
N THR A 21 8.19 16.40 16.00
CA THR A 21 8.91 17.67 16.21
C THR A 21 7.99 18.89 16.15
N ALA A 22 6.94 18.85 15.33
CA ALA A 22 5.97 19.92 15.20
C ALA A 22 4.83 19.79 16.23
N ASN A 23 4.76 18.66 16.95
CA ASN A 23 3.67 18.29 17.85
C ASN A 23 2.28 18.51 17.23
N GLU A 24 2.08 18.01 16.01
CA GLU A 24 0.93 18.36 15.18
C GLU A 24 0.46 17.15 14.35
N TYR A 25 -0.85 17.02 14.18
CA TYR A 25 -1.42 16.05 13.24
C TYR A 25 -1.52 16.66 11.85
N ILE A 26 -1.10 15.89 10.85
CA ILE A 26 -1.00 16.33 9.46
C ILE A 26 -1.81 15.38 8.57
N VAL A 27 -2.69 15.95 7.76
CA VAL A 27 -3.36 15.24 6.67
C VAL A 27 -2.60 15.51 5.38
N LEU A 28 -2.20 14.44 4.70
CA LEU A 28 -1.59 14.46 3.38
C LEU A 28 -2.68 14.34 2.32
N PHE A 29 -2.69 15.28 1.38
CA PHE A 29 -3.59 15.31 0.24
C PHE A 29 -2.81 15.12 -1.05
N ALA A 30 -3.37 14.31 -1.95
CA ALA A 30 -2.90 14.17 -3.32
C ALA A 30 -3.87 14.90 -4.26
N SER A 31 -3.32 15.68 -5.17
CA SER A 31 -4.05 16.45 -6.18
C SER A 31 -3.60 16.04 -7.57
N SER A 32 -4.52 15.71 -8.47
CA SER A 32 -4.17 15.42 -9.86
C SER A 32 -4.10 16.71 -10.68
N SER A 33 -2.97 16.96 -11.34
CA SER A 33 -2.83 18.05 -12.31
C SER A 33 -3.07 17.54 -13.72
N SER A 34 -4.18 17.99 -14.31
CA SER A 34 -4.58 17.71 -15.69
C SER A 34 -3.90 18.61 -16.73
N LYS A 35 -2.96 19.47 -16.31
CA LYS A 35 -2.36 20.51 -17.18
C LYS A 35 -1.34 19.98 -18.20
N LYS A 36 -1.01 18.69 -18.19
CA LYS A 36 -0.04 18.07 -19.12
C LYS A 36 -0.58 16.75 -19.65
N GLU A 37 -0.11 16.35 -20.83
CA GLU A 37 -0.34 15.01 -21.43
C GLU A 37 0.10 13.86 -20.50
N THR A 38 0.90 14.16 -19.48
CA THR A 38 1.27 13.26 -18.38
C THR A 38 0.53 13.64 -17.10
N LYS A 39 -0.20 12.67 -16.51
CA LYS A 39 -0.79 12.82 -15.18
C LYS A 39 0.35 13.05 -14.17
N SER A 40 0.34 14.21 -13.52
CA SER A 40 1.25 14.53 -12.43
C SER A 40 0.45 14.74 -11.16
N TYR A 41 1.02 14.36 -10.02
CA TYR A 41 0.38 14.51 -8.72
C TYR A 41 1.13 15.52 -7.87
N GLU A 42 0.37 16.41 -7.26
CA GLU A 42 0.87 17.40 -6.30
C GLU A 42 0.44 16.96 -4.90
N TYR A 43 1.35 17.10 -3.94
CA TYR A 43 1.09 16.72 -2.56
C TYR A 43 1.08 17.94 -1.66
N HIS A 44 0.02 18.03 -0.86
CA HIS A 44 -0.25 19.13 0.05
C HIS A 44 -0.47 18.61 1.47
N MET A 45 -0.09 19.40 2.46
CA MET A 45 -0.26 19.04 3.86
C MET A 45 -1.16 20.05 4.55
N TYR A 46 -2.12 19.54 5.30
CA TYR A 46 -2.99 20.32 6.17
C TYR A 46 -2.70 20.00 7.63
N LEU A 47 -2.39 21.03 8.42
CA LEU A 47 -2.11 20.90 9.85
C LEU A 47 -3.45 21.01 10.58
N LEU A 48 -3.83 19.97 11.30
CA LEU A 48 -5.15 19.90 11.95
C LEU A 48 -5.27 20.86 13.13
N GLY A 49 -4.28 20.90 14.03
CA GLY A 49 -4.27 21.79 15.19
C GLY A 49 -4.21 23.26 14.79
N ALA A 50 -3.26 23.61 13.92
CA ALA A 50 -3.11 24.97 13.40
C ALA A 50 -4.18 25.37 12.36
N LYS A 51 -4.99 24.42 11.88
CA LYS A 51 -6.05 24.60 10.87
C LYS A 51 -5.60 25.33 9.61
N LYS A 52 -4.39 25.02 9.13
CA LYS A 52 -3.77 25.72 8.00
C LYS A 52 -3.07 24.78 7.03
N TRP A 53 -3.02 25.21 5.77
CA TRP A 53 -2.23 24.55 4.74
C TRP A 53 -0.75 24.91 4.87
N ARG A 54 0.14 23.91 4.70
CA ARG A 54 1.56 24.16 4.46
C ARG A 54 1.80 24.42 2.97
N PRO A 55 2.81 25.24 2.63
CA PRO A 55 3.29 25.34 1.25
C PRO A 55 3.74 23.96 0.73
N ARG A 56 3.58 23.77 -0.58
CA ARG A 56 3.82 22.55 -1.37
C ARG A 56 5.06 21.76 -0.92
N VAL A 57 4.90 20.46 -0.72
CA VAL A 57 5.96 19.56 -0.20
C VAL A 57 6.81 18.98 -1.32
N ALA A 58 6.18 18.52 -2.41
CA ALA A 58 6.89 17.92 -3.53
C ALA A 58 6.01 17.78 -4.78
N ASN A 59 6.67 17.63 -5.92
CA ASN A 59 6.08 17.06 -7.13
C ASN A 59 6.42 15.59 -7.19
N PHE A 60 5.42 14.73 -7.28
CA PHE A 60 5.66 13.31 -7.48
C PHE A 60 4.80 12.79 -8.63
N HIS A 61 5.41 12.01 -9.50
CA HIS A 61 4.76 11.57 -10.75
C HIS A 61 3.81 10.38 -10.56
N GLN A 62 3.67 9.88 -9.34
CA GLN A 62 2.82 8.74 -9.02
C GLN A 62 1.87 9.12 -7.89
N ALA A 63 0.61 8.74 -8.02
CA ALA A 63 -0.36 8.80 -6.92
C ALA A 63 -0.34 7.48 -6.15
N PRO A 64 -0.60 7.53 -4.84
CA PRO A 64 -1.09 6.34 -4.16
C PRO A 64 -2.32 5.79 -4.90
N ASN A 65 -2.44 4.48 -4.91
CA ASN A 65 -3.71 3.82 -5.21
C ASN A 65 -4.78 4.29 -4.22
N ASN A 66 -6.07 4.06 -4.51
CA ASN A 66 -7.19 4.47 -3.64
C ASN A 66 -7.23 3.71 -2.29
N THR A 67 -6.13 3.08 -1.87
CA THR A 67 -6.03 2.37 -0.60
C THR A 67 -5.37 3.27 0.44
N SER A 68 -5.75 3.09 1.69
CA SER A 68 -5.08 3.72 2.81
C SER A 68 -3.60 3.29 2.86
N PRO A 69 -2.68 4.17 3.28
CA PRO A 69 -1.30 3.79 3.49
C PRO A 69 -1.17 2.84 4.67
N GLU A 70 -0.21 1.94 4.55
CA GLU A 70 0.33 1.21 5.69
C GLU A 70 1.30 2.10 6.47
N ILE A 71 1.30 2.02 7.80
CA ILE A 71 2.12 2.86 8.68
C ILE A 71 3.08 2.01 9.50
N ALA A 72 4.37 2.11 9.21
CA ALA A 72 5.43 1.43 9.95
C ALA A 72 6.69 2.30 9.96
N ASN A 73 7.63 2.08 10.89
CA ASN A 73 8.95 2.71 10.87
C ASN A 73 8.96 4.25 10.64
N ARG A 74 7.92 4.95 11.13
CA ARG A 74 7.71 6.40 10.92
C ARG A 74 7.55 6.82 9.46
N CYS A 75 7.07 5.93 8.62
CA CYS A 75 6.76 6.15 7.22
C CYS A 75 5.32 5.73 6.88
N LEU A 76 4.78 6.34 5.83
CA LEU A 76 3.58 5.86 5.14
C LEU A 76 4.01 5.09 3.89
N TYR A 77 3.36 3.96 3.61
CA TYR A 77 3.68 3.08 2.49
C TYR A 77 2.45 2.81 1.62
N TRP A 78 2.63 2.89 0.30
CA TRP A 78 1.61 2.49 -0.68
C TRP A 78 2.20 1.56 -1.73
N SER A 79 1.47 0.50 -2.06
CA SER A 79 1.81 -0.37 -3.20
C SER A 79 1.33 0.29 -4.49
N ILE A 80 2.27 0.67 -5.36
CA ILE A 80 1.93 1.30 -6.64
C ILE A 80 1.83 0.21 -7.70
N ARG A 81 0.62 -0.30 -7.88
CA ARG A 81 0.25 -1.29 -8.91
C ARG A 81 1.16 -2.52 -8.93
N GLY A 82 1.81 -2.86 -7.82
CA GLY A 82 2.74 -3.99 -7.77
C GLY A 82 4.07 -3.81 -8.51
N THR A 83 4.45 -2.59 -8.88
CA THR A 83 5.80 -2.33 -9.44
C THR A 83 6.78 -1.79 -8.42
N ASN A 84 6.28 -1.01 -7.49
CA ASN A 84 7.09 -0.23 -6.59
C ASN A 84 6.28 0.17 -5.37
N ILE A 85 6.99 0.51 -4.31
CA ILE A 85 6.44 0.96 -3.04
C ILE A 85 6.74 2.45 -2.93
N LEU A 86 5.69 3.26 -2.89
CA LEU A 86 5.81 4.68 -2.56
C LEU A 86 5.96 4.80 -1.06
N VAL A 87 7.01 5.51 -0.62
CA VAL A 87 7.28 5.74 0.81
C VAL A 87 7.23 7.24 1.07
N PHE A 88 6.53 7.65 2.11
CA PHE A 88 6.59 9.01 2.62
C PHE A 88 7.20 8.98 4.03
N ASP A 89 8.39 9.57 4.17
CA ASP A 89 9.06 9.78 5.46
C ASP A 89 8.34 10.89 6.22
N MET A 90 7.72 10.55 7.35
CA MET A 90 6.91 11.48 8.12
C MET A 90 7.73 12.48 8.94
N ILE A 91 9.03 12.23 9.12
CA ILE A 91 9.94 13.09 9.88
C ILE A 91 10.61 14.11 8.97
N ASN A 92 11.08 13.65 7.81
CA ASN A 92 11.75 14.50 6.82
C ASN A 92 10.78 15.08 5.78
N GLU A 93 9.51 14.66 5.81
CA GLU A 93 8.44 15.05 4.88
C GLU A 93 8.84 14.83 3.40
N LYS A 94 9.44 13.67 3.11
CA LYS A 94 10.01 13.34 1.79
C LYS A 94 9.42 12.07 1.20
N PHE A 95 9.16 12.12 -0.10
CA PHE A 95 8.79 10.93 -0.87
C PHE A 95 10.03 10.20 -1.37
N LEU A 96 9.98 8.87 -1.29
CA LEU A 96 10.95 7.96 -1.87
C LEU A 96 10.20 6.93 -2.71
N ASN A 97 10.79 6.54 -3.83
CA ASN A 97 10.35 5.37 -4.56
C ASN A 97 11.25 4.18 -4.22
N LYS A 98 10.66 3.07 -3.84
CA LYS A 98 11.41 1.86 -3.49
C LYS A 98 10.91 0.66 -4.29
N PRO A 99 11.79 -0.28 -4.66
CA PRO A 99 11.37 -1.48 -5.37
C PRO A 99 10.55 -2.40 -4.44
N VAL A 100 9.60 -3.15 -5.01
CA VAL A 100 8.98 -4.30 -4.32
C VAL A 100 10.03 -5.39 -4.12
N PRO A 101 9.90 -6.25 -3.09
CA PRO A 101 10.74 -7.43 -2.99
C PRO A 101 10.48 -8.36 -4.19
N SER A 102 11.54 -8.82 -4.84
CA SER A 102 11.42 -9.77 -5.92
C SER A 102 12.66 -10.64 -6.06
N GLU A 103 12.45 -11.94 -6.24
CA GLU A 103 13.42 -12.82 -6.90
C GLU A 103 13.27 -12.80 -8.44
N ARG A 104 12.10 -12.38 -8.94
CA ARG A 104 11.69 -12.49 -10.36
C ARG A 104 11.47 -11.14 -11.07
N SER A 105 12.07 -10.00 -10.65
CA SER A 105 11.87 -8.71 -11.34
C SER A 105 12.41 -8.63 -12.78
N CYS A 106 12.97 -9.71 -13.31
CA CYS A 106 13.53 -9.74 -14.66
C CYS A 106 12.53 -10.17 -15.75
N CYS A 107 11.35 -10.71 -15.39
CA CYS A 107 10.45 -11.30 -16.37
C CYS A 107 9.19 -10.45 -16.55
N LYS A 108 8.92 -10.10 -17.80
CA LYS A 108 7.76 -9.34 -18.32
C LYS A 108 6.39 -10.01 -18.08
N LEU A 109 6.28 -10.93 -17.11
CA LEU A 109 5.05 -11.61 -16.74
C LEU A 109 4.39 -10.85 -15.58
N ARG A 110 4.02 -9.60 -15.83
CA ARG A 110 2.82 -9.05 -15.18
C ARG A 110 1.65 -9.70 -15.90
N THR A 111 1.40 -10.98 -15.62
CA THR A 111 0.08 -11.53 -15.93
C THR A 111 -0.92 -10.76 -15.08
N LEU A 112 -2.13 -10.56 -15.62
CA LEU A 112 -3.25 -9.87 -14.96
C LEU A 112 -3.67 -10.53 -13.63
N GLU A 113 -2.97 -11.58 -13.22
CA GLU A 113 -3.35 -12.61 -12.28
C GLU A 113 -2.43 -12.65 -11.04
N SER A 114 -1.65 -11.60 -10.78
CA SER A 114 -0.96 -11.48 -9.49
C SER A 114 -1.57 -10.34 -8.68
N THR A 115 -2.00 -10.67 -7.46
CA THR A 115 -2.45 -9.68 -6.49
C THR A 115 -1.31 -9.43 -5.52
N GLN A 116 -0.96 -8.15 -5.34
CA GLN A 116 0.14 -7.73 -4.49
C GLN A 116 -0.35 -6.66 -3.53
N ASP A 117 0.00 -6.80 -2.26
CA ASP A 117 -0.46 -5.90 -1.22
C ASP A 117 0.58 -5.69 -0.12
N LEU A 118 0.44 -4.60 0.62
CA LEU A 118 1.22 -4.30 1.80
C LEU A 118 0.35 -4.47 3.04
N SER A 119 0.96 -4.89 4.15
CA SER A 119 0.29 -4.86 5.45
C SER A 119 1.33 -4.70 6.55
N VAL A 120 0.96 -4.08 7.66
CA VAL A 120 1.77 -4.10 8.88
C VAL A 120 1.33 -5.23 9.79
N LYS A 121 2.26 -6.11 10.16
CA LYS A 121 2.04 -7.21 11.13
C LYS A 121 3.09 -7.12 12.22
N GLU A 122 2.64 -7.06 13.47
CA GLU A 122 3.54 -6.98 14.65
C GLU A 122 4.54 -5.81 14.59
N GLY A 123 4.19 -4.73 13.87
CA GLY A 123 5.05 -3.57 13.67
C GLY A 123 5.97 -3.66 12.44
N ASP A 124 6.07 -4.83 11.82
CA ASP A 124 6.87 -5.05 10.62
C ASP A 124 6.05 -4.83 9.35
N LEU A 125 6.69 -4.23 8.34
CA LEU A 125 6.08 -4.07 7.02
C LEU A 125 6.20 -5.37 6.25
N CYS A 126 5.07 -5.93 5.86
CA CYS A 126 4.96 -7.14 5.08
C CYS A 126 4.50 -6.83 3.65
N PHE A 127 4.99 -7.61 2.70
CA PHE A 127 4.54 -7.59 1.31
C PHE A 127 4.05 -8.97 0.90
N PHE A 128 2.84 -9.03 0.36
CA PHE A 128 2.17 -10.25 -0.07
C PHE A 128 2.19 -10.28 -1.59
N SER A 129 2.56 -11.44 -2.15
CA SER A 129 2.51 -11.69 -3.59
C SER A 129 1.77 -12.99 -3.86
N VAL A 130 0.58 -12.90 -4.43
CA VAL A 130 -0.21 -14.05 -4.83
C VAL A 130 0.13 -14.40 -6.28
N HIS A 131 0.56 -15.63 -6.49
CA HIS A 131 0.80 -16.23 -7.80
C HIS A 131 -0.40 -17.14 -8.12
N ILE A 132 -1.37 -16.65 -8.89
CA ILE A 132 -2.61 -17.40 -9.16
C ILE A 132 -2.34 -18.70 -9.92
N GLU A 133 -1.45 -18.69 -10.92
CA GLU A 133 -1.06 -19.89 -11.69
C GLU A 133 -0.47 -20.97 -10.78
N ASP A 134 0.45 -20.59 -9.91
CA ASP A 134 1.13 -21.50 -8.98
C ASP A 134 0.28 -21.80 -7.75
N THR A 135 -0.84 -21.11 -7.54
CA THR A 135 -1.67 -21.15 -6.32
C THR A 135 -0.85 -20.99 -5.04
N VAL A 136 0.15 -20.12 -5.08
CA VAL A 136 1.07 -19.85 -3.95
C VAL A 136 1.00 -18.37 -3.59
N MET A 137 1.06 -18.10 -2.30
CA MET A 137 1.24 -16.76 -1.76
C MET A 137 2.60 -16.67 -1.07
N ASP A 138 3.47 -15.81 -1.58
CA ASP A 138 4.73 -15.47 -0.93
C ASP A 138 4.51 -14.29 0.03
N ILE A 139 5.07 -14.40 1.24
CA ILE A 139 5.04 -13.35 2.25
C ILE A 139 6.49 -12.93 2.53
N TRP A 140 6.75 -11.65 2.29
CA TRP A 140 8.01 -11.00 2.52
C TRP A 140 7.90 -10.05 3.71
N VAL A 141 8.95 -9.99 4.52
CA VAL A 141 9.05 -9.08 5.67
C VAL A 141 10.23 -8.14 5.46
N LEU A 142 10.03 -6.85 5.68
CA LEU A 142 11.09 -5.83 5.61
C LEU A 142 11.93 -5.87 6.88
N GLU A 143 13.06 -6.57 6.84
CA GLU A 143 13.94 -6.74 8.01
C GLU A 143 14.82 -5.52 8.27
N ASN A 144 15.20 -4.79 7.22
CA ASN A 144 16.01 -3.60 7.35
C ASN A 144 15.49 -2.48 6.45
N ASN A 145 14.72 -1.57 7.03
CA ASN A 145 14.16 -0.42 6.32
C ASN A 145 15.23 0.54 5.77
N ALA A 146 16.33 0.74 6.50
CA ALA A 146 17.40 1.66 6.08
C ALA A 146 18.10 1.17 4.80
N ASN A 147 18.42 -0.13 4.74
CA ASN A 147 19.08 -0.75 3.60
C ASN A 147 18.09 -1.37 2.60
N TRP A 148 16.79 -1.26 2.86
CA TRP A 148 15.71 -1.82 2.04
C TRP A 148 15.84 -3.33 1.79
N VAL A 149 16.16 -4.09 2.84
CA VAL A 149 16.35 -5.54 2.78
C VAL A 149 15.06 -6.26 3.18
N TRP A 150 14.60 -7.12 2.27
CA TRP A 150 13.44 -7.98 2.45
C TRP A 150 13.85 -9.43 2.53
N SER A 151 13.16 -10.19 3.37
CA SER A 151 13.35 -11.63 3.47
C SER A 151 12.01 -12.34 3.25
N LYS A 152 12.01 -13.33 2.35
CA LYS A 152 10.85 -14.21 2.15
C LYS A 152 10.74 -15.10 3.38
N ARG A 153 9.69 -14.92 4.17
CA ARG A 153 9.48 -15.69 5.40
C ARG A 153 8.58 -16.91 5.17
N TYR A 154 7.62 -16.78 4.26
CA TYR A 154 6.64 -17.84 4.01
C TYR A 154 6.31 -17.95 2.53
N SER A 155 6.04 -19.18 2.10
CA SER A 155 5.38 -19.50 0.83
C SER A 155 4.22 -20.44 1.17
N VAL A 156 3.01 -19.94 1.05
CA VAL A 156 1.78 -20.65 1.46
C VAL A 156 1.07 -21.17 0.24
N SER A 157 0.77 -22.47 0.18
CA SER A 157 -0.11 -23.01 -0.85
C SER A 157 -1.56 -22.63 -0.56
N LEU A 158 -2.20 -22.00 -1.54
CA LEU A 158 -3.61 -21.61 -1.50
C LEU A 158 -4.56 -22.79 -1.82
N ASN A 159 -4.02 -23.97 -2.13
CA ASN A 159 -4.80 -25.19 -2.36
C ASN A 159 -5.25 -25.91 -1.08
N TRP A 160 -4.97 -25.34 0.10
CA TRP A 160 -5.18 -25.97 1.41
C TRP A 160 -6.67 -26.19 1.79
N GLY A 161 -7.62 -25.98 0.87
CA GLY A 161 -9.04 -26.28 1.04
C GLY A 161 -9.58 -27.41 0.15
N VAL A 162 -8.73 -28.07 -0.64
CA VAL A 162 -9.12 -29.21 -1.49
C VAL A 162 -8.71 -30.53 -0.83
N GLU A 163 -9.07 -30.73 0.44
CA GLU A 163 -9.40 -32.09 0.85
C GLU A 163 -10.64 -32.49 0.05
N LYS A 164 -10.48 -33.52 -0.78
CA LYS A 164 -11.49 -34.05 -1.69
C LYS A 164 -12.77 -34.40 -0.92
N LYS A 165 -13.72 -33.47 -0.82
CA LYS A 165 -15.12 -33.86 -0.62
C LYS A 165 -15.54 -34.66 -1.86
N PRO A 166 -16.11 -35.87 -1.71
CA PRO A 166 -16.65 -36.59 -2.84
C PRO A 166 -17.67 -35.69 -3.53
N VAL A 167 -17.50 -35.51 -4.84
CA VAL A 167 -18.32 -34.65 -5.69
C VAL A 167 -19.78 -35.14 -5.63
N ALA A 168 -20.64 -34.40 -4.94
CA ALA A 168 -22.06 -34.41 -5.23
C ALA A 168 -22.31 -33.33 -6.29
N VAL A 169 -22.84 -33.77 -7.42
CA VAL A 169 -23.14 -32.95 -8.61
C VAL A 169 -24.22 -31.92 -8.28
N GLY A 170 -23.97 -30.66 -8.62
CA GLY A 170 -25.01 -29.65 -8.86
C GLY A 170 -25.00 -28.45 -7.91
N GLY A 171 -24.66 -27.26 -8.42
CA GLY A 171 -24.96 -25.98 -7.78
C GLY A 171 -23.91 -24.90 -8.01
N SER A 172 -24.25 -23.89 -8.82
CA SER A 172 -23.50 -22.66 -9.06
C SER A 172 -23.16 -21.92 -7.76
N VAL A 173 -21.90 -21.50 -7.59
CA VAL A 173 -21.47 -20.65 -6.46
C VAL A 173 -20.74 -19.42 -6.99
N HIS A 174 -21.39 -18.25 -6.85
CA HIS A 174 -20.74 -16.95 -6.87
C HIS A 174 -19.74 -16.87 -5.70
N ARG A 175 -18.46 -16.63 -5.98
CA ARG A 175 -17.44 -16.39 -4.94
C ARG A 175 -17.15 -14.89 -4.82
N GLY A 176 -17.79 -14.25 -3.86
CA GLY A 176 -17.16 -13.15 -3.14
C GLY A 176 -16.24 -13.76 -2.09
N LEU A 177 -14.94 -13.43 -2.12
CA LEU A 177 -13.98 -13.85 -1.12
C LEU A 177 -13.78 -12.71 -0.12
N ASP A 178 -14.60 -12.69 0.93
CA ASP A 178 -14.30 -11.97 2.16
C ASP A 178 -13.53 -12.92 3.09
N PHE A 179 -12.20 -12.82 3.11
CA PHE A 179 -11.35 -13.56 4.06
C PHE A 179 -10.90 -12.64 5.20
N CYS A 180 -11.46 -12.84 6.40
CA CYS A 180 -10.92 -12.30 7.65
C CYS A 180 -9.75 -13.18 8.14
N PHE A 181 -8.57 -12.58 8.30
CA PHE A 181 -7.27 -13.26 8.50
C PHE A 181 -6.93 -13.61 9.97
N CYS A 182 -7.86 -13.48 10.92
CA CYS A 182 -7.52 -13.59 12.34
C CYS A 182 -7.31 -15.03 12.85
N ASP A 183 -7.88 -16.05 12.18
CA ASP A 183 -7.92 -17.41 12.74
C ASP A 183 -6.76 -18.32 12.29
N ALA A 184 -5.99 -17.94 11.27
CA ALA A 184 -4.97 -18.82 10.69
C ALA A 184 -3.67 -18.93 11.53
N LEU A 185 -3.43 -18.03 12.49
CA LEU A 185 -2.19 -18.00 13.27
C LEU A 185 -2.21 -18.88 14.54
N HIS A 186 -3.37 -19.43 14.93
CA HIS A 186 -3.48 -20.22 16.18
C HIS A 186 -3.35 -21.74 15.98
N SER A 187 -3.25 -22.25 14.76
CA SER A 187 -3.27 -23.70 14.49
C SER A 187 -1.88 -24.34 14.34
N GLN A 188 -0.79 -23.64 14.64
CA GLN A 188 0.58 -24.17 14.57
C GLN A 188 1.28 -23.99 15.91
N ARG A 189 0.86 -24.79 16.91
CA ARG A 189 1.65 -25.14 18.09
C ARG A 189 1.49 -26.62 18.38
#